data_AF-A0A090ZNJ0-F1
#
_entry.id   AF-A0A090ZNJ0-F1
#
_cell.length_a   1.000
_cell.length_b   1.000
_cell.length_c   1.000
_cell.angle_alpha   90.00
_cell.angle_beta   90.00
_cell.angle_gamma   90.00
#
_symmetry.space_group_name_H-M   'P 1'
#
loop_
_entity.id
_entity.type
_entity.pdbx_description
1 polymer ?
#
loop_
_entity_poly.entity_id
_entity_poly.type
_entity_poly.pdbx_seq_one_letter_code
_entity_poly.pdbx_strand_id
1 'polypeptide(L)'
;MKIESNAISSLPRLYTQNRDNNQANNELKLETGFALPGHDSVEISEAAKRLAEGVSSRELPVGAIKHHSIRPFFTAEIDTSLEQLLKGKAPEVEEAVNYLISSNFVPDGSVADESKRAALLESGLSQAKFIADNYMTKGEAADFLATMDKIAAYAKTRTVDPKTGQASYIDIPRKPEGAPDDYVNIDSLMKKYDPESANKIAEILKDAVNGGSGAGFAEILREFNQKLAKNPQWSNSYRAENNHLNSVLNNTKIDNRFAGADTSDMATFLEDMNSKFQNTAFENKDFLTRNIEYFALILGKQI
;
A
#
# COMPACT_ATOMS: atom_id res chain seq x y z
N MET A 1 -7.92 -1.83 61.03
CA MET A 1 -7.32 -0.68 60.33
C MET A 1 -6.13 -1.19 59.52
N LYS A 2 -6.07 -0.88 58.21
CA LYS A 2 -4.98 -1.00 57.22
C LYS A 2 -4.31 -2.38 57.06
N ILE A 3 -4.56 -3.11 55.98
CA ILE A 3 -4.15 -2.99 54.55
C ILE A 3 -3.11 -4.08 54.24
N GLU A 4 -3.45 -4.79 53.18
CA GLU A 4 -2.86 -5.98 52.61
C GLU A 4 -1.57 -5.69 51.85
N SER A 5 -0.62 -6.60 51.95
CA SER A 5 0.27 -6.95 50.84
C SER A 5 0.47 -8.46 50.88
N ASN A 6 -0.02 -9.16 49.86
CA ASN A 6 0.30 -10.56 49.64
C ASN A 6 0.81 -10.72 48.21
N ALA A 7 2.12 -10.95 48.14
CA ALA A 7 2.67 -11.80 47.12
C ALA A 7 2.19 -13.24 47.37
N ILE A 8 1.93 -13.98 46.28
CA ILE A 8 2.40 -15.35 45.98
C ILE A 8 1.39 -16.02 45.03
N SER A 9 1.96 -16.49 43.90
CA SER A 9 1.61 -17.69 43.14
C SER A 9 0.35 -18.45 43.56
N SER A 10 -0.62 -18.57 42.65
CA SER A 10 -1.55 -19.70 42.65
C SER A 10 -1.84 -20.19 41.23
N LEU A 11 -1.32 -21.38 40.93
CA LEU A 11 -1.89 -22.28 39.92
C LEU A 11 -3.20 -22.86 40.46
N PRO A 12 -4.30 -22.94 39.70
CA PRO A 12 -5.47 -23.68 40.14
C PRO A 12 -5.30 -25.19 39.88
N ARG A 13 -5.39 -25.96 40.96
CA ARG A 13 -5.64 -27.41 40.94
C ARG A 13 -7.02 -27.68 40.33
N LEU A 14 -7.05 -28.44 39.24
CA LEU A 14 -8.25 -29.01 38.65
C LEU A 14 -8.48 -30.40 39.25
N TYR A 15 -9.43 -30.54 40.19
CA TYR A 15 -10.18 -31.79 40.40
C TYR A 15 -11.40 -31.48 41.28
N THR A 16 -12.59 -31.58 40.70
CA THR A 16 -13.84 -31.83 41.44
C THR A 16 -14.33 -33.22 41.05
N GLN A 17 -14.21 -34.16 41.99
CA GLN A 17 -14.96 -35.41 41.97
C GLN A 17 -16.43 -35.09 42.27
N ASN A 18 -17.33 -35.53 41.40
CA ASN A 18 -18.67 -35.92 41.81
C ASN A 18 -18.99 -37.27 41.13
N ARG A 19 -19.02 -38.31 41.97
CA ARG A 19 -19.60 -39.61 41.66
C ARG A 19 -21.09 -39.52 41.94
N ASP A 20 -21.92 -39.85 40.94
CA ASP A 20 -22.98 -40.83 41.15
C ASP A 20 -23.49 -41.44 39.83
N ASN A 21 -23.75 -42.74 39.93
CA ASN A 21 -23.99 -43.79 38.93
C ASN A 21 -25.11 -43.55 37.90
N ASN A 22 -24.84 -43.77 36.61
CA ASN A 22 -25.28 -44.95 35.82
C ASN A 22 -25.26 -44.71 34.29
N GLN A 23 -24.81 -45.76 33.58
CA GLN A 23 -25.04 -46.08 32.16
C GLN A 23 -24.28 -45.30 31.06
N ALA A 24 -23.20 -45.96 30.62
CA ALA A 24 -22.69 -46.11 29.26
C ALA A 24 -23.38 -45.31 28.13
N ASN A 25 -22.65 -44.32 27.61
CA ASN A 25 -22.33 -44.20 26.19
C ASN A 25 -21.24 -43.12 26.04
N ASN A 26 -20.06 -43.53 25.57
CA ASN A 26 -18.97 -42.64 25.20
C ASN A 26 -19.32 -41.92 23.90
N GLU A 27 -20.03 -40.80 24.01
CA GLU A 27 -19.94 -39.72 23.03
C GLU A 27 -19.26 -38.55 23.72
N LEU A 28 -18.02 -38.25 23.30
CA LEU A 28 -17.33 -37.01 23.69
C LEU A 28 -18.08 -35.84 23.05
N LYS A 29 -19.08 -35.34 23.76
CA LYS A 29 -19.75 -34.09 23.45
C LYS A 29 -18.81 -32.96 23.87
N LEU A 30 -18.13 -32.36 22.90
CA LEU A 30 -17.40 -31.11 23.11
C LEU A 30 -18.45 -30.01 23.35
N GLU A 31 -18.70 -29.69 24.62
CA GLU A 31 -19.34 -28.43 25.00
C GLU A 31 -18.43 -27.28 24.58
N THR A 32 -18.87 -26.51 23.59
CA THR A 32 -18.23 -25.27 23.17
C THR A 32 -18.45 -24.18 24.24
N GLY A 33 -17.56 -24.16 25.23
CA GLY A 33 -17.43 -23.05 26.16
C GLY A 33 -16.74 -21.84 25.50
N PHE A 34 -17.33 -20.66 25.70
CA PHE A 34 -16.88 -19.29 25.46
C PHE A 34 -16.24 -18.97 24.09
N ALA A 35 -16.96 -18.10 23.35
CA ALA A 35 -16.54 -17.52 22.08
C ALA A 35 -15.14 -16.91 22.18
N LEU A 36 -14.22 -17.46 21.38
CA LEU A 36 -12.93 -16.85 21.07
C LEU A 36 -13.18 -15.52 20.34
N PRO A 37 -12.32 -14.49 20.55
CA PRO A 37 -12.40 -13.24 19.80
C PRO A 37 -12.36 -13.55 18.29
N GLY A 38 -13.22 -12.86 17.54
CA GLY A 38 -13.50 -13.11 16.13
C GLY A 38 -12.23 -13.40 15.33
N HIS A 39 -12.18 -14.57 14.73
CA HIS A 39 -11.13 -14.91 13.77
C HIS A 39 -11.20 -13.91 12.60
N ASP A 40 -10.07 -13.36 12.19
CA ASP A 40 -9.95 -12.70 10.89
C ASP A 40 -10.39 -13.71 9.82
N SER A 41 -11.56 -13.48 9.23
CA SER A 41 -12.07 -14.34 8.17
C SER A 41 -11.42 -13.93 6.86
N VAL A 42 -10.57 -14.79 6.30
CA VAL A 42 -10.11 -14.66 4.92
C VAL A 42 -11.20 -15.21 4.01
N GLU A 43 -11.78 -14.38 3.14
CA GLU A 43 -12.72 -14.85 2.13
C GLU A 43 -11.98 -15.62 1.03
N ILE A 44 -12.19 -16.94 0.99
CA ILE A 44 -11.73 -17.81 -0.11
C ILE A 44 -12.71 -17.66 -1.27
N SER A 45 -12.22 -17.28 -2.45
CA SER A 45 -13.06 -17.15 -3.65
C SER A 45 -13.70 -18.50 -4.06
N GLU A 46 -14.87 -18.47 -4.68
CA GLU A 46 -15.48 -19.71 -5.20
C GLU A 46 -14.62 -20.39 -6.28
N ALA A 47 -13.89 -19.59 -7.07
CA ALA A 47 -12.91 -20.11 -8.02
C ALA A 47 -11.80 -20.92 -7.32
N ALA A 48 -11.31 -20.43 -6.18
CA ALA A 48 -10.31 -21.14 -5.39
C ALA A 48 -10.84 -22.39 -4.69
N LYS A 49 -12.12 -22.42 -4.28
CA LYS A 49 -12.74 -23.65 -3.76
C LYS A 49 -12.78 -24.75 -4.83
N ARG A 50 -13.08 -24.39 -6.07
CA ARG A 50 -13.08 -25.33 -7.22
C ARG A 50 -11.66 -25.75 -7.63
N LEU A 51 -10.68 -24.85 -7.53
CA LEU A 51 -9.26 -25.17 -7.81
C LEU A 51 -8.64 -26.04 -6.71
N ALA A 52 -9.12 -25.99 -5.46
CA ALA A 52 -8.65 -26.84 -4.37
C ALA A 52 -9.12 -28.30 -4.50
N GLU A 53 -10.14 -28.59 -5.32
CA GLU A 53 -10.57 -29.94 -5.66
C GLU A 53 -9.57 -30.59 -6.64
N GLY A 54 -8.39 -30.98 -6.14
CA GLY A 54 -7.42 -31.76 -6.91
C GLY A 54 -5.94 -31.39 -6.76
N VAL A 55 -5.61 -30.36 -5.98
CA VAL A 55 -4.21 -29.92 -5.81
C VAL A 55 -3.55 -30.68 -4.66
N SER A 56 -2.55 -31.51 -4.97
CA SER A 56 -1.76 -32.28 -3.99
C SER A 56 -0.63 -31.48 -3.32
N SER A 57 -0.46 -30.22 -3.72
CA SER A 57 0.57 -29.32 -3.20
C SER A 57 0.04 -28.52 -2.00
N ARG A 58 0.87 -28.28 -0.98
CA ARG A 58 0.53 -27.43 0.18
C ARG A 58 0.43 -25.93 -0.15
N GLU A 59 0.51 -25.55 -1.42
CA GLU A 59 0.45 -24.16 -1.86
C GLU A 59 -0.96 -23.80 -2.31
N LEU A 60 -1.43 -22.64 -1.85
CA LEU A 60 -2.75 -22.14 -2.21
C LEU A 60 -2.79 -21.77 -3.70
N PRO A 61 -3.88 -22.11 -4.42
CA PRO A 61 -4.05 -21.70 -5.80
C PRO A 61 -4.09 -20.18 -5.93
N VAL A 62 -3.73 -19.67 -7.11
CA VAL A 62 -3.87 -18.23 -7.42
C VAL A 62 -5.34 -17.81 -7.24
N GLY A 63 -5.57 -16.68 -6.57
CA GLY A 63 -6.92 -16.22 -6.26
C GLY A 63 -7.58 -16.87 -5.04
N ALA A 64 -6.88 -17.77 -4.32
CA ALA A 64 -7.35 -18.32 -3.04
C ALA A 64 -7.43 -17.30 -1.92
N ILE A 65 -6.52 -16.33 -1.94
CA ILE A 65 -6.55 -15.16 -1.07
C ILE A 65 -6.95 -13.99 -1.96
N LYS A 66 -8.07 -13.34 -1.62
CA LYS A 66 -8.42 -12.06 -2.22
C LYS A 66 -7.58 -10.96 -1.58
N HIS A 67 -6.76 -10.29 -2.39
CA HIS A 67 -6.11 -9.05 -1.99
C HIS A 67 -7.09 -7.89 -2.20
N HIS A 68 -7.67 -7.40 -1.10
CA HIS A 68 -8.32 -6.09 -1.09
C HIS A 68 -7.25 -5.01 -0.98
N SER A 69 -6.76 -4.56 -2.14
CA SER A 69 -5.71 -3.55 -2.22
C SER A 69 -6.26 -2.17 -1.90
N ILE A 70 -5.89 -1.62 -0.74
CA ILE A 70 -6.09 -0.21 -0.43
C ILE A 70 -4.99 0.56 -1.15
N ARG A 71 -5.37 1.41 -2.11
CA ARG A 71 -4.42 2.29 -2.80
C ARG A 71 -3.80 3.27 -1.79
N PRO A 72 -2.46 3.39 -1.72
CA PRO A 72 -1.85 4.45 -0.94
C PRO A 72 -2.12 5.80 -1.61
N PHE A 73 -2.39 6.81 -0.79
CA PHE A 73 -2.50 8.19 -1.27
C PHE A 73 -1.11 8.71 -1.65
N PHE A 74 -0.93 9.20 -2.88
CA PHE A 74 0.35 9.73 -3.36
C PHE A 74 0.35 11.25 -3.27
N THR A 75 -0.23 11.90 -4.27
CA THR A 75 -0.42 13.34 -4.37
C THR A 75 -1.81 13.62 -4.89
N ALA A 76 -2.36 14.80 -4.57
CA ALA A 76 -3.64 15.22 -5.12
C ALA A 76 -3.67 15.15 -6.65
N GLU A 77 -2.57 15.44 -7.34
CA GLU A 77 -2.47 15.34 -8.80
C GLU A 77 -2.56 13.90 -9.30
N ILE A 78 -1.79 12.98 -8.71
CA ILE A 78 -1.81 11.56 -9.09
C ILE A 78 -3.19 10.97 -8.80
N ASP A 79 -3.71 11.22 -7.60
CA ASP A 79 -4.99 10.65 -7.18
C ASP A 79 -6.15 11.20 -8.01
N THR A 80 -6.17 12.51 -8.31
CA THR A 80 -7.17 13.11 -9.22
C THR A 80 -7.06 12.54 -10.63
N SER A 81 -5.84 12.38 -11.15
CA SER A 81 -5.62 11.77 -12.48
C SER A 81 -6.20 10.36 -12.54
N LEU A 82 -5.91 9.53 -11.54
CA LEU A 82 -6.44 8.17 -11.47
C LEU A 82 -7.96 8.14 -11.32
N GLU A 83 -8.52 9.00 -10.48
CA GLU A 83 -9.98 9.11 -10.32
C GLU A 83 -10.66 9.47 -11.65
N GLN A 84 -10.10 10.41 -12.40
CA GLN A 84 -10.63 10.80 -13.71
C GLN A 84 -10.50 9.68 -14.75
N LEU A 85 -9.33 9.04 -14.83
CA LEU A 85 -9.04 7.97 -15.79
C LEU A 85 -9.86 6.70 -15.55
N LEU A 86 -10.17 6.40 -14.29
CA LEU A 86 -10.93 5.21 -13.90
C LEU A 86 -12.44 5.47 -13.84
N LYS A 87 -12.87 6.73 -13.92
CA LYS A 87 -14.28 7.09 -13.89
C LYS A 87 -15.05 6.40 -15.00
N GLY A 88 -16.03 5.57 -14.61
CA GLY A 88 -16.89 4.85 -15.55
C GLY A 88 -16.23 3.64 -16.22
N LYS A 89 -15.01 3.24 -15.81
CA LYS A 89 -14.44 1.94 -16.17
C LYS A 89 -15.11 0.83 -15.34
N ALA A 90 -14.94 -0.41 -15.80
CA ALA A 90 -15.47 -1.57 -15.08
C ALA A 90 -14.74 -1.74 -13.73
N PRO A 91 -15.41 -2.22 -12.66
CA PRO A 91 -14.80 -2.40 -11.34
C PRO A 91 -13.51 -3.23 -11.34
N GLU A 92 -13.43 -4.22 -12.23
CA GLU A 92 -12.27 -5.10 -12.41
C GLU A 92 -11.03 -4.32 -12.89
N VAL A 93 -11.23 -3.27 -13.71
CA VAL A 93 -10.13 -2.41 -14.17
C VAL A 93 -9.59 -1.57 -13.03
N GLU A 94 -10.48 -1.01 -12.20
CA GLU A 94 -10.09 -0.27 -11.00
C GLU A 94 -9.36 -1.17 -10.00
N GLU A 95 -9.88 -2.38 -9.76
CA GLU A 95 -9.23 -3.38 -8.91
C GLU A 95 -7.85 -3.78 -9.45
N ALA A 96 -7.71 -3.98 -10.77
CA ALA A 96 -6.43 -4.32 -11.39
C ALA A 96 -5.40 -3.19 -11.24
N VAL A 97 -5.82 -1.93 -11.38
CA VAL A 97 -4.94 -0.77 -11.14
C VAL A 97 -4.54 -0.68 -9.67
N ASN A 98 -5.47 -0.91 -8.74
CA ASN A 98 -5.16 -0.91 -7.30
C ASN A 98 -4.21 -2.04 -6.92
N TYR A 99 -4.43 -3.23 -7.48
CA TYR A 99 -3.55 -4.38 -7.32
C TYR A 99 -2.14 -4.08 -7.83
N LEU A 100 -2.01 -3.60 -9.06
CA LEU A 100 -0.75 -3.22 -9.68
C LEU A 100 0.00 -2.19 -8.80
N ILE A 101 -0.67 -1.14 -8.35
CA ILE A 101 -0.02 -0.14 -7.50
C ILE A 101 0.48 -0.78 -6.20
N SER A 102 -0.40 -1.47 -5.48
CA SER A 102 -0.11 -2.01 -4.14
C SER A 102 0.79 -3.24 -4.12
N SER A 103 0.86 -4.01 -5.21
CA SER A 103 1.60 -5.27 -5.27
C SER A 103 2.87 -5.16 -6.08
N ASN A 104 2.89 -4.29 -7.10
CA ASN A 104 4.04 -4.14 -7.99
C ASN A 104 4.85 -2.89 -7.68
N PHE A 105 4.19 -1.73 -7.53
CA PHE A 105 4.90 -0.46 -7.38
C PHE A 105 5.31 -0.21 -5.93
N VAL A 106 4.38 -0.36 -5.00
CA VAL A 106 4.58 -0.05 -3.57
C VAL A 106 4.10 -1.21 -2.69
N PRO A 107 4.74 -2.39 -2.78
CA PRO A 107 4.43 -3.52 -1.90
C PRO A 107 4.65 -3.15 -0.44
N ASP A 108 3.84 -3.76 0.43
CA ASP A 108 3.76 -3.57 1.89
C ASP A 108 5.02 -3.97 2.70
N GLY A 109 6.17 -4.09 2.03
CA GLY A 109 7.43 -4.52 2.61
C GLY A 109 7.64 -6.03 2.59
N SER A 110 6.68 -6.82 2.08
CA SER A 110 6.82 -8.27 1.87
C SER A 110 7.96 -8.66 0.93
N VAL A 111 8.45 -7.73 0.10
CA VAL A 111 9.55 -7.93 -0.85
C VAL A 111 10.76 -7.12 -0.44
N ALA A 112 11.63 -7.75 0.36
CA ALA A 112 12.86 -7.11 0.87
C ALA A 112 14.00 -7.08 -0.18
N ASP A 113 14.02 -8.04 -1.11
CA ASP A 113 15.05 -8.15 -2.12
C ASP A 113 14.88 -7.09 -3.23
N GLU A 114 15.91 -6.25 -3.40
CA GLU A 114 15.90 -5.12 -4.33
C GLU A 114 15.77 -5.53 -5.79
N SER A 115 16.32 -6.69 -6.13
CA SER A 115 16.28 -7.27 -7.47
C SER A 115 14.88 -7.78 -7.82
N LYS A 116 14.22 -8.48 -6.88
CA LYS A 116 12.82 -8.90 -6.99
C LYS A 116 11.87 -7.71 -7.01
N ARG A 117 12.15 -6.68 -6.21
CA ARG A 117 11.37 -5.42 -6.20
C ARG A 117 11.46 -4.69 -7.53
N ALA A 118 12.66 -4.58 -8.11
CA ALA A 118 12.83 -4.03 -9.45
C ALA A 118 12.04 -4.84 -10.48
N ALA A 119 12.10 -6.18 -10.42
CA ALA A 119 11.33 -7.03 -11.32
C ALA A 119 9.80 -6.84 -11.18
N LEU A 120 9.28 -6.70 -9.95
CA LEU A 120 7.86 -6.40 -9.73
C LEU A 120 7.46 -5.04 -10.32
N LEU A 121 8.25 -4.01 -10.07
CA LEU A 121 8.03 -2.67 -10.61
C LEU A 121 7.95 -2.70 -12.13
N GLU A 122 8.92 -3.36 -12.76
CA GLU A 122 9.00 -3.53 -14.22
C GLU A 122 7.83 -4.35 -14.78
N SER A 123 7.45 -5.44 -14.09
CA SER A 123 6.27 -6.25 -14.47
C SER A 123 5.00 -5.42 -14.37
N GLY A 124 4.89 -4.57 -13.33
CA GLY A 124 3.79 -3.65 -13.15
C GLY A 124 3.69 -2.62 -14.28
N LEU A 125 4.81 -2.11 -14.80
CA LEU A 125 4.80 -1.21 -15.96
C LEU A 125 4.29 -1.92 -17.23
N SER A 126 4.61 -3.20 -17.41
CA SER A 126 4.05 -3.99 -18.52
C SER A 126 2.56 -4.29 -18.33
N GLN A 127 2.11 -4.55 -17.10
CA GLN A 127 0.68 -4.67 -16.79
C GLN A 127 -0.07 -3.35 -17.01
N ALA A 128 0.53 -2.21 -16.66
CA ALA A 128 -0.01 -0.89 -16.95
C ALA A 128 -0.16 -0.68 -18.47
N LYS A 129 0.83 -1.09 -19.27
CA LYS A 129 0.72 -1.07 -20.74
C LYS A 129 -0.45 -1.89 -21.24
N PHE A 130 -0.64 -3.10 -20.71
CA PHE A 130 -1.80 -3.93 -21.03
C PHE A 130 -3.13 -3.22 -20.73
N ILE A 131 -3.26 -2.60 -19.54
CA ILE A 131 -4.47 -1.84 -19.18
C ILE A 131 -4.70 -0.67 -20.15
N ALA A 132 -3.64 0.08 -20.47
CA ALA A 132 -3.69 1.22 -21.37
C ALA A 132 -4.17 0.82 -22.77
N ASP A 133 -3.69 -0.29 -23.31
CA ASP A 133 -4.03 -0.73 -24.67
C ASP A 133 -5.43 -1.34 -24.78
N ASN A 134 -5.93 -1.95 -23.71
CA ASN A 134 -7.18 -2.73 -23.75
C ASN A 134 -8.38 -2.04 -23.10
N TYR A 135 -8.16 -1.12 -22.16
CA TYR A 135 -9.23 -0.54 -21.33
C TYR A 135 -9.27 1.00 -21.34
N MET A 136 -8.31 1.64 -22.00
CA MET A 136 -8.26 3.10 -22.15
C MET A 136 -8.45 3.50 -23.61
N THR A 137 -9.07 4.67 -23.84
CA THR A 137 -9.05 5.31 -25.17
C THR A 137 -7.66 5.85 -25.48
N LYS A 138 -7.36 6.19 -26.74
CA LYS A 138 -6.02 6.65 -27.14
C LYS A 138 -5.52 7.88 -26.35
N GLY A 139 -6.42 8.80 -25.97
CA GLY A 139 -6.07 9.94 -25.13
C GLY A 139 -5.80 9.53 -23.69
N GLU A 140 -6.73 8.79 -23.09
CA GLU A 140 -6.62 8.28 -21.72
C GLU A 140 -5.40 7.37 -21.53
N ALA A 141 -5.03 6.58 -22.54
CA ALA A 141 -3.90 5.65 -22.48
C ALA A 141 -2.57 6.38 -22.23
N ALA A 142 -2.36 7.52 -22.89
CA ALA A 142 -1.14 8.32 -22.70
C ALA A 142 -1.08 8.92 -21.29
N ASP A 143 -2.19 9.51 -20.83
CA ASP A 143 -2.30 10.11 -19.50
C ASP A 143 -2.21 9.05 -18.38
N PHE A 144 -2.78 7.87 -18.61
CA PHE A 144 -2.68 6.73 -17.71
C PHE A 144 -1.24 6.23 -17.59
N LEU A 145 -0.54 6.01 -18.71
CA LEU A 145 0.86 5.58 -18.67
C LEU A 145 1.75 6.63 -18.01
N ALA A 146 1.56 7.92 -18.32
CA ALA A 146 2.28 9.00 -17.65
C ALA A 146 2.02 9.03 -16.14
N THR A 147 0.80 8.71 -15.70
CA THR A 147 0.45 8.61 -14.28
C THR A 147 1.12 7.38 -13.64
N MET A 148 1.12 6.23 -14.31
CA MET A 148 1.82 5.02 -13.84
C MET A 148 3.34 5.24 -13.75
N ASP A 149 3.94 5.92 -14.72
CA ASP A 149 5.37 6.28 -14.71
C ASP A 149 5.72 7.18 -13.52
N LYS A 150 4.88 8.16 -13.17
CA LYS A 150 5.08 9.00 -11.97
C LYS A 150 5.04 8.17 -10.69
N ILE A 151 4.08 7.24 -10.57
CA ILE A 151 3.99 6.34 -9.40
C ILE A 151 5.19 5.41 -9.34
N ALA A 152 5.63 4.89 -10.48
CA ALA A 152 6.81 4.03 -10.56
C ALA A 152 8.10 4.80 -10.22
N ALA A 153 8.21 6.07 -10.62
CA ALA A 153 9.30 6.95 -10.23
C ALA A 153 9.29 7.22 -8.71
N TYR A 154 8.10 7.42 -8.13
CA TYR A 154 7.94 7.49 -6.69
C TYR A 154 8.40 6.21 -5.99
N ALA A 155 8.05 5.03 -6.50
CA ALA A 155 8.50 3.74 -5.96
C ALA A 155 10.04 3.59 -5.93
N LYS A 156 10.75 4.24 -6.86
CA LYS A 156 12.23 4.27 -6.89
C LYS A 156 12.84 5.13 -5.78
N THR A 157 12.07 6.02 -5.15
CA THR A 157 12.51 6.85 -4.02
C THR A 157 12.59 6.08 -2.70
N ARG A 158 12.18 4.80 -2.70
CA ARG A 158 12.21 3.94 -1.51
C ARG A 158 13.60 3.90 -0.89
N THR A 159 13.66 4.16 0.42
CA THR A 159 14.81 3.92 1.28
C THR A 159 14.45 2.90 2.34
N VAL A 160 15.43 2.12 2.80
CA VAL A 160 15.25 1.14 3.88
C VAL A 160 16.13 1.55 5.04
N ASP A 161 15.54 1.69 6.22
CA ASP A 161 16.30 1.88 7.44
C ASP A 161 17.12 0.60 7.71
N PRO A 162 18.46 0.66 7.75
CA PRO A 162 19.30 -0.52 7.92
C PRO A 162 19.19 -1.16 9.31
N LYS A 163 18.64 -0.45 10.32
CA LYS A 163 18.47 -0.94 11.69
C LYS A 163 17.11 -1.59 11.91
N THR A 164 16.04 -0.98 11.38
CA THR A 164 14.66 -1.48 11.58
C THR A 164 14.15 -2.33 10.42
N GLY A 165 14.82 -2.26 9.26
CA GLY A 165 14.32 -2.86 8.02
C GLY A 165 13.09 -2.15 7.45
N GLN A 166 12.67 -1.04 8.05
CA GLN A 166 11.47 -0.32 7.65
C GLN A 166 11.71 0.43 6.34
N ALA A 167 10.83 0.21 5.37
CA ALA A 167 10.81 0.97 4.13
C ALA A 167 10.12 2.32 4.34
N SER A 168 10.70 3.36 3.76
CA SER A 168 10.11 4.69 3.63
C SER A 168 10.27 5.18 2.19
N TYR A 169 9.45 6.13 1.79
CA TYR A 169 9.50 6.79 0.49
C TYR A 169 9.66 8.28 0.72
N ILE A 170 10.02 9.02 -0.34
CA ILE A 170 10.07 10.47 -0.23
C ILE A 170 8.69 11.02 0.15
N ASP A 171 8.64 12.00 1.04
CA ASP A 171 7.40 12.73 1.31
C ASP A 171 7.16 13.68 0.14
N ILE A 172 6.10 13.44 -0.65
CA ILE A 172 5.77 14.32 -1.76
C ILE A 172 4.92 15.48 -1.22
N PRO A 173 5.37 16.74 -1.37
CA PRO A 173 4.63 17.91 -0.99
C PRO A 173 3.22 17.90 -1.60
N ARG A 174 2.21 18.02 -0.74
CA ARG A 174 0.81 18.06 -1.18
C ARG A 174 0.43 19.49 -1.53
N LYS A 175 0.04 19.70 -2.80
CA LYS A 175 -0.61 20.92 -3.27
C LYS A 175 -2.13 20.70 -3.30
N PRO A 176 -2.94 21.49 -2.57
CA PRO A 176 -4.40 21.45 -2.71
C PRO A 176 -4.83 21.72 -4.15
N GLU A 177 -5.94 21.12 -4.57
CA GLU A 177 -6.50 21.38 -5.90
C GLU A 177 -6.83 22.88 -6.06
N GLY A 178 -6.53 23.43 -7.23
CA GLY A 178 -6.71 24.86 -7.52
C GLY A 178 -5.70 25.81 -6.86
N ALA A 179 -4.78 25.32 -6.03
CA ALA A 179 -3.73 26.15 -5.47
C ALA A 179 -2.74 26.60 -6.56
N PRO A 180 -2.23 27.84 -6.50
CA PRO A 180 -1.34 28.39 -7.51
C PRO A 180 -0.01 27.61 -7.56
N ASP A 181 0.73 27.74 -8.65
CA ASP A 181 1.99 27.01 -8.85
C ASP A 181 3.09 27.43 -7.86
N ASP A 182 2.97 28.62 -7.26
CA ASP A 182 3.87 29.11 -6.22
C ASP A 182 3.42 28.74 -4.79
N TYR A 183 2.41 27.87 -4.66
CA TYR A 183 1.91 27.39 -3.37
C TYR A 183 3.02 26.76 -2.52
N VAL A 184 3.02 27.10 -1.24
CA VAL A 184 3.94 26.57 -0.25
C VAL A 184 3.13 25.96 0.89
N ASN A 185 3.36 24.68 1.16
CA ASN A 185 2.75 24.02 2.31
C ASN A 185 3.41 24.55 3.59
N ILE A 186 2.66 25.35 4.35
CA ILE A 186 3.14 26.02 5.57
C ILE A 186 3.54 25.01 6.66
N ASP A 187 2.83 23.89 6.79
CA ASP A 187 3.16 22.84 7.77
C ASP A 187 4.51 22.18 7.44
N SER A 188 4.70 21.76 6.18
CA SER A 188 5.98 21.19 5.73
C SER A 188 7.13 22.19 5.84
N LEU A 189 6.88 23.44 5.47
CA LEU A 189 7.89 24.51 5.55
C LEU A 189 8.29 24.78 7.00
N MET A 190 7.32 24.84 7.91
CA MET A 190 7.54 25.07 9.34
C MET A 190 8.28 23.89 9.97
N LYS A 191 7.87 22.64 9.71
CA LYS A 191 8.59 21.45 10.19
C LYS A 191 10.07 21.45 9.79
N LYS A 192 10.38 21.95 8.59
CA LYS A 192 11.73 21.98 8.05
C LYS A 192 12.59 23.11 8.63
N TYR A 193 12.06 24.33 8.67
CA TYR A 193 12.86 25.53 8.99
C TYR A 193 12.60 26.11 10.39
N ASP A 194 11.50 25.73 11.04
CA ASP A 194 11.12 26.17 12.37
C ASP A 194 10.43 25.03 13.17
N PRO A 195 11.14 23.90 13.40
CA PRO A 195 10.57 22.71 14.04
C PRO A 195 10.03 22.99 15.45
N GLU A 196 10.54 24.02 16.13
CA GLU A 196 10.00 24.47 17.42
C GLU A 196 8.54 24.92 17.31
N SER A 197 8.23 25.79 16.33
CA SER A 197 6.85 26.23 16.08
C SER A 197 5.97 25.08 15.60
N ALA A 198 6.51 24.17 14.79
CA ALA A 198 5.77 22.98 14.33
C ALA A 198 5.38 22.07 15.51
N ASN A 199 6.29 21.86 16.47
CA ASN A 199 6.02 21.08 17.67
C ASN A 199 4.94 21.75 18.55
N LYS A 200 5.01 23.07 18.73
CA LYS A 200 3.97 23.81 19.49
C LYS A 200 2.59 23.69 18.83
N ILE A 201 2.51 23.77 17.50
CA ILE A 201 1.25 23.53 16.78
C ILE A 201 0.76 22.09 17.00
N ALA A 202 1.64 21.09 16.92
CA ALA A 202 1.26 19.71 17.15
C ALA A 202 0.71 19.48 18.57
N GLU A 203 1.29 20.12 19.58
CA GLU A 203 0.79 20.10 20.96
C GLU A 203 -0.58 20.76 21.09
N ILE A 204 -0.79 21.93 20.47
CA ILE A 204 -2.09 22.62 20.47
C ILE A 204 -3.17 21.79 19.77
N LEU A 205 -2.85 21.16 18.64
CA LEU A 205 -3.79 20.27 17.94
C LEU A 205 -4.15 19.05 18.78
N LYS A 206 -3.17 18.47 19.48
CA LYS A 206 -3.40 17.36 20.41
C LYS A 206 -4.30 17.79 21.58
N ASP A 207 -4.10 18.99 22.13
CA ASP A 207 -4.96 19.55 23.18
C ASP A 207 -6.39 19.78 22.66
N ALA A 208 -6.53 20.37 21.48
CA ALA A 208 -7.84 20.65 20.86
C ALA A 208 -8.67 19.38 20.61
N VAL A 209 -8.04 18.30 20.14
CA VAL A 209 -8.71 16.99 19.98
C VAL A 209 -9.21 16.42 21.32
N ASN A 210 -8.58 16.79 22.44
CA ASN A 210 -8.97 16.40 23.79
C ASN A 210 -9.93 17.41 24.46
N GLY A 211 -10.57 18.30 23.70
CA GLY A 211 -11.53 19.29 24.19
C GLY A 211 -10.91 20.63 24.58
N GLY A 212 -9.63 20.84 24.29
CA GLY A 212 -8.95 22.12 24.44
C GLY A 212 -9.42 23.19 23.46
N SER A 213 -9.10 24.45 23.75
CA SER A 213 -9.58 25.61 22.98
C SER A 213 -8.82 25.87 21.66
N GLY A 214 -7.67 25.23 21.47
CA GLY A 214 -6.76 25.55 20.35
C GLY A 214 -6.08 26.92 20.47
N ALA A 215 -6.13 27.55 21.64
CA ALA A 215 -5.53 28.87 21.88
C ALA A 215 -4.02 28.87 21.58
N GLY A 216 -3.55 29.97 20.99
CA GLY A 216 -2.13 30.14 20.61
C GLY A 216 -1.81 29.73 19.17
N PHE A 217 -2.69 29.00 18.47
CA PHE A 217 -2.45 28.59 17.08
C PHE A 217 -2.20 29.79 16.14
N ALA A 218 -3.08 30.79 16.17
CA ALA A 218 -2.97 31.97 15.33
C ALA A 218 -1.71 32.81 15.63
N GLU A 219 -1.27 32.84 16.90
CA GLU A 219 -0.06 33.56 17.31
C GLU A 219 1.19 32.89 16.75
N ILE A 220 1.28 31.55 16.83
CA ILE A 220 2.41 30.81 16.25
C ILE A 220 2.48 31.00 14.73
N LEU A 221 1.34 30.99 14.03
CA LEU A 221 1.31 31.29 12.59
C LEU A 221 1.78 32.72 12.29
N ARG A 222 1.39 33.70 13.13
CA ARG A 222 1.83 35.09 13.00
C ARG A 222 3.34 35.22 13.20
N GLU A 223 3.90 34.59 14.23
CA GLU A 223 5.33 34.56 14.50
C GLU A 223 6.11 33.89 13.36
N PHE A 224 5.61 32.76 12.86
CA PHE A 224 6.22 32.07 11.72
C PHE A 224 6.19 32.94 10.46
N ASN A 225 5.09 33.64 10.18
CA ASN A 225 5.03 34.60 9.07
C ASN A 225 6.07 35.73 9.19
N GLN A 226 6.34 36.21 10.40
CA GLN A 226 7.42 37.19 10.63
C GLN A 226 8.81 36.58 10.38
N LYS A 227 9.03 35.32 10.77
CA LYS A 227 10.27 34.59 10.47
C LYS A 227 10.42 34.40 8.95
N LEU A 228 9.35 34.06 8.23
CA LEU A 228 9.36 33.94 6.78
C LEU A 228 9.69 35.25 6.08
N ALA A 229 9.12 36.37 6.53
CA ALA A 229 9.44 37.69 5.97
C ALA A 229 10.93 38.06 6.14
N LYS A 230 11.57 37.61 7.23
CA LYS A 230 13.01 37.79 7.49
C LYS A 230 13.89 36.75 6.78
N ASN A 231 13.31 35.65 6.32
CA ASN A 231 14.01 34.52 5.71
C ASN A 231 13.38 34.12 4.37
N PRO A 232 13.36 35.01 3.36
CA PRO A 232 12.73 34.72 2.07
C PRO A 232 13.35 33.50 1.35
N GLN A 233 14.59 33.15 1.69
CA GLN A 233 15.26 31.96 1.19
C GLN A 233 14.55 30.66 1.59
N TRP A 234 13.81 30.59 2.71
CA TRP A 234 13.13 29.37 3.14
C TRP A 234 12.06 28.94 2.12
N SER A 235 11.17 29.87 1.72
CA SER A 235 10.16 29.61 0.69
C SER A 235 10.78 29.33 -0.68
N ASN A 236 11.86 30.01 -1.03
CA ASN A 236 12.54 29.79 -2.31
C ASN A 236 13.23 28.41 -2.38
N SER A 237 13.96 28.02 -1.33
CA SER A 237 14.58 26.70 -1.23
C SER A 237 13.53 25.60 -1.25
N TYR A 238 12.43 25.75 -0.49
CA TYR A 238 11.34 24.80 -0.49
C TYR A 238 10.70 24.63 -1.87
N ARG A 239 10.42 25.73 -2.58
CA ARG A 239 9.91 25.65 -3.96
C ARG A 239 10.90 25.01 -4.92
N ALA A 240 12.19 25.34 -4.81
CA ALA A 240 13.23 24.75 -5.64
C ALA A 240 13.33 23.23 -5.43
N GLU A 241 13.24 22.77 -4.17
CA GLU A 241 13.22 21.36 -3.83
C GLU A 241 11.97 20.65 -4.37
N ASN A 242 10.78 21.26 -4.23
CA ASN A 242 9.54 20.70 -4.77
C ASN A 242 9.59 20.59 -6.30
N ASN A 243 10.11 21.63 -6.98
CA ASN A 243 10.28 21.63 -8.42
C ASN A 243 11.30 20.58 -8.86
N HIS A 244 12.39 20.42 -8.11
CA HIS A 244 13.37 19.38 -8.36
C HIS A 244 12.75 17.99 -8.19
N LEU A 245 11.98 17.77 -7.13
CA LEU A 245 11.28 16.51 -6.89
C LEU A 245 10.29 16.20 -8.01
N ASN A 246 9.46 17.17 -8.41
CA ASN A 246 8.53 17.01 -9.53
C ASN A 246 9.30 16.71 -10.84
N SER A 247 10.43 17.37 -11.07
CA SER A 247 11.30 17.07 -12.21
C SER A 247 11.87 15.65 -12.15
N VAL A 248 12.25 15.16 -10.97
CA VAL A 248 12.71 13.79 -10.79
C VAL A 248 11.56 12.83 -11.09
N LEU A 249 10.38 13.02 -10.50
CA LEU A 249 9.22 12.15 -10.71
C LEU A 249 8.77 12.12 -12.18
N ASN A 250 8.83 13.25 -12.89
CA ASN A 250 8.40 13.35 -14.28
C ASN A 250 9.44 12.85 -15.30
N ASN A 251 10.72 12.84 -14.95
CA ASN A 251 11.80 12.51 -15.90
C ASN A 251 12.59 11.25 -15.54
N THR A 252 12.25 10.57 -14.43
CA THR A 252 12.90 9.31 -14.06
C THR A 252 12.57 8.26 -15.12
N LYS A 253 13.59 7.81 -15.84
CA LYS A 253 13.47 6.67 -16.74
C LYS A 253 13.61 5.39 -15.93
N ILE A 254 12.69 4.47 -16.14
CA ILE A 254 12.70 3.15 -15.52
C ILE A 254 13.03 2.15 -16.61
N ASP A 255 14.21 1.53 -16.48
CA ASP A 255 14.57 0.41 -17.35
C ASP A 255 13.62 -0.75 -17.06
N ASN A 256 12.96 -1.25 -18.10
CA ASN A 256 11.98 -2.33 -17.97
C ASN A 256 12.37 -3.50 -18.87
N ARG A 257 12.83 -4.59 -18.25
CA ARG A 257 13.21 -5.85 -18.93
C ARG A 257 12.04 -6.55 -19.60
N PHE A 258 10.83 -6.22 -19.17
CA PHE A 258 9.58 -6.77 -19.68
C PHE A 258 8.87 -5.80 -20.63
N ALA A 259 9.51 -4.69 -20.99
CA ALA A 259 8.99 -3.78 -22.00
C ALA A 259 8.82 -4.50 -23.35
N GLY A 260 7.82 -4.07 -24.12
CA GLY A 260 7.49 -4.68 -25.40
C GLY A 260 6.84 -6.06 -25.26
N ALA A 261 6.29 -6.38 -24.09
CA ALA A 261 5.37 -7.50 -23.96
C ALA A 261 4.18 -7.35 -24.92
N ASP A 262 3.77 -8.44 -25.56
CA ASP A 262 2.60 -8.42 -26.43
C ASP A 262 1.34 -8.20 -25.59
N THR A 263 0.61 -7.12 -25.89
CA THR A 263 -0.55 -6.65 -25.14
C THR A 263 -1.85 -6.79 -25.92
N SER A 264 -1.83 -7.51 -27.04
CA SER A 264 -2.98 -7.69 -27.94
C SER A 264 -4.17 -8.37 -27.28
N ASP A 265 -3.92 -9.39 -26.44
CA ASP A 265 -4.90 -9.99 -25.56
C ASP A 265 -4.24 -10.67 -24.35
N MET A 266 -5.05 -11.01 -23.33
CA MET A 266 -4.55 -11.53 -22.06
C MET A 266 -3.77 -12.85 -22.19
N ALA A 267 -4.17 -13.75 -23.08
CA ALA A 267 -3.50 -15.04 -23.21
C ALA A 267 -2.10 -14.86 -23.78
N THR A 268 -1.98 -14.07 -24.84
CA THR A 268 -0.69 -13.73 -25.45
C THR A 268 0.19 -12.93 -24.50
N PHE A 269 -0.39 -11.99 -23.75
CA PHE A 269 0.32 -11.23 -22.73
C PHE A 269 0.91 -12.11 -21.64
N LEU A 270 0.13 -13.05 -21.10
CA LEU A 270 0.60 -14.00 -20.09
C LEU A 270 1.71 -14.90 -20.63
N GLU A 271 1.56 -15.43 -21.84
CA GLU A 271 2.57 -16.28 -22.47
C GLU A 271 3.89 -15.55 -22.66
N ASP A 272 3.86 -14.35 -23.24
CA ASP A 272 5.07 -13.57 -23.51
C ASP A 272 5.72 -13.11 -22.20
N MET A 273 4.95 -12.62 -21.22
CA MET A 273 5.50 -12.22 -19.92
C MET A 273 6.13 -13.40 -19.19
N ASN A 274 5.49 -14.57 -19.16
CA ASN A 274 6.08 -15.77 -18.57
C ASN A 274 7.37 -16.17 -19.28
N SER A 275 7.42 -16.12 -20.61
CA SER A 275 8.65 -16.35 -21.38
C SER A 275 9.76 -15.36 -20.99
N LYS A 276 9.44 -14.07 -20.88
CA LYS A 276 10.40 -13.05 -20.43
C LYS A 276 10.88 -13.29 -18.99
N PHE A 277 10.00 -13.71 -18.07
CA PHE A 277 10.39 -14.08 -16.70
C PHE A 277 11.39 -15.23 -16.70
N GLN A 278 11.18 -16.26 -17.53
CA GLN A 278 12.11 -17.38 -17.66
C GLN A 278 13.50 -16.98 -18.16
N ASN A 279 13.61 -15.88 -18.91
CA ASN A 279 14.89 -15.35 -19.39
C ASN A 279 15.61 -14.44 -18.36
N THR A 280 15.05 -14.23 -17.17
CA THR A 280 15.71 -13.47 -16.10
C THR A 280 16.69 -14.33 -15.28
N ALA A 281 17.69 -13.69 -14.69
CA ALA A 281 18.75 -14.32 -13.91
C ALA A 281 18.38 -14.64 -12.45
N PHE A 282 17.16 -14.37 -12.00
CA PHE A 282 16.77 -14.55 -10.59
C PHE A 282 16.41 -16.00 -10.26
N GLU A 283 16.77 -16.42 -9.04
CA GLU A 283 16.27 -17.66 -8.43
C GLU A 283 14.85 -17.46 -7.90
N ASN A 284 13.99 -18.48 -8.12
CA ASN A 284 12.55 -18.47 -7.78
C ASN A 284 11.77 -17.37 -8.53
N LYS A 285 11.21 -17.74 -9.69
CA LYS A 285 10.45 -16.87 -10.62
C LYS A 285 8.95 -16.92 -10.36
N ASP A 286 8.50 -17.84 -9.51
CA ASP A 286 7.09 -18.13 -9.28
C ASP A 286 6.34 -16.92 -8.73
N PHE A 287 7.00 -16.01 -8.02
CA PHE A 287 6.37 -14.78 -7.54
C PHE A 287 5.91 -13.85 -8.67
N LEU A 288 6.66 -13.75 -9.78
CA LEU A 288 6.28 -12.94 -10.94
C LEU A 288 5.16 -13.61 -11.72
N THR A 289 5.26 -14.93 -11.92
CA THR A 289 4.21 -15.72 -12.56
C THR A 289 2.90 -15.63 -11.78
N ARG A 290 2.91 -15.85 -10.46
CA ARG A 290 1.73 -15.71 -9.61
C ARG A 290 1.17 -14.29 -9.59
N ASN A 291 2.03 -13.27 -9.64
CA ASN A 291 1.61 -11.87 -9.69
C ASN A 291 0.84 -11.56 -10.99
N ILE A 292 1.35 -12.01 -12.14
CA ILE A 292 0.68 -11.76 -13.42
C ILE A 292 -0.57 -12.63 -13.61
N GLU A 293 -0.58 -13.85 -13.09
CA GLU A 293 -1.75 -14.71 -13.08
C GLU A 293 -2.88 -14.10 -12.23
N TYR A 294 -2.55 -13.56 -11.05
CA TYR A 294 -3.55 -12.87 -10.22
C TYR A 294 -4.10 -11.63 -10.93
N PHE A 295 -3.23 -10.85 -11.59
CA PHE A 295 -3.66 -9.73 -12.44
C PHE A 295 -4.67 -10.16 -13.52
N ALA A 296 -4.42 -11.28 -14.21
CA ALA A 296 -5.34 -11.82 -15.20
C ALA A 296 -6.68 -12.28 -14.60
N LEU A 297 -6.62 -12.86 -13.40
CA LEU A 297 -7.79 -13.31 -12.66
C LEU A 297 -8.70 -12.14 -12.26
N ILE A 298 -8.12 -11.00 -11.83
CA ILE A 298 -8.89 -9.78 -11.53
C ILE A 298 -9.67 -9.32 -12.77
N LEU A 299 -9.00 -9.27 -13.93
CA LEU A 299 -9.60 -8.82 -15.19
C LEU A 299 -10.54 -9.85 -15.84
N GLY A 300 -10.96 -10.87 -15.10
CA GLY A 300 -12.05 -11.77 -15.49
C GLY A 300 -11.64 -12.93 -16.40
N LYS A 301 -10.34 -13.25 -16.52
CA LYS A 301 -9.92 -14.50 -17.16
C LYS A 301 -9.73 -15.60 -16.10
N GLN A 302 -10.45 -16.70 -16.28
CA GLN A 302 -10.12 -17.96 -15.59
C GLN A 302 -8.75 -18.43 -16.10
N ILE A 303 -7.83 -18.67 -15.16
CA ILE A 303 -6.52 -19.29 -15.39
C ILE A 303 -6.72 -20.79 -15.59
#